data_AF-A0A0N8PR10-F1
#
_entry.id   AF-A0A0N8PR10-F1
#
_cell.length_a   1.000
_cell.length_b   1.000
_cell.length_c   1.000
_cell.angle_alpha   90.00
_cell.angle_beta   90.00
_cell.angle_gamma   90.00
#
_symmetry.space_group_name_H-M   'P 1'
#
loop_
_entity.id
_entity.type
_entity.pdbx_description
1 polymer ?
#
loop_
_entity_poly.entity_id
_entity_poly.type
_entity_poly.pdbx_seq_one_letter_code
_entity_poly.pdbx_strand_id
1 'polypeptide(L)'
;MWQSAQSRTDDERRGVQDGGAPASVLGAASPSQDVLFAYLAQEVLAAQPDEIQSFLLRTSVLAELAPATCDRVLGVGESAERLRGLYRRGLFLTAIGADQYRYHPLFHAFLQQRGRATLPEWAELHARAAAYYREVGAGESVLYHLSAMGDSDGVAAELARLAQSWIDEGRSITLIDWLDHLPPAALVAHPGLLVARGDAERLLARFEDALKSYAAAENRYAALHDLAGQSRALKGQAQIYLDTVRPAPATELLRRAYKLLPPDQLGARVAILRRIAENRLNGGNPGQALRLYRLAERMSGEPQTDPRVFLRLGQLNEAREFLERQLN
;
A
#
# COMPACT_ATOMS: atom_id res chain seq x y z
N MET A 1 -12.52 19.51 -34.51
CA MET A 1 -12.10 19.56 -35.92
C MET A 1 -10.87 18.67 -36.02
N TRP A 2 -10.95 17.42 -36.48
CA TRP A 2 -11.34 17.06 -37.84
C TRP A 2 -12.08 15.73 -37.88
N GLN A 3 -13.08 15.73 -38.75
CA GLN A 3 -13.96 14.64 -39.13
C GLN A 3 -13.36 13.85 -40.30
N SER A 4 -13.75 12.58 -40.38
CA SER A 4 -14.05 11.82 -41.60
C SER A 4 -12.92 11.36 -42.51
N ALA A 5 -12.88 10.04 -42.73
CA ALA A 5 -12.99 9.46 -44.07
C ALA A 5 -13.47 8.00 -43.99
N GLN A 6 -14.60 7.75 -44.64
CA GLN A 6 -15.17 6.43 -44.92
C GLN A 6 -14.38 5.73 -46.02
N SER A 7 -14.38 4.38 -46.04
CA SER A 7 -14.87 3.62 -47.20
C SER A 7 -14.86 2.12 -46.96
N ARG A 8 -15.98 1.51 -47.34
CA ARG A 8 -16.32 0.09 -47.40
C ARG A 8 -15.41 -0.70 -48.32
N THR A 9 -15.21 -1.98 -48.00
CA THR A 9 -15.25 -3.10 -48.97
C THR A 9 -15.69 -4.36 -48.24
N ASP A 10 -16.91 -4.82 -48.51
CA ASP A 10 -17.29 -6.23 -48.36
C ASP A 10 -16.80 -6.97 -49.61
N ASP A 11 -16.01 -8.03 -49.44
CA ASP A 11 -15.94 -9.14 -50.39
C ASP A 11 -15.51 -10.42 -49.67
N GLU A 12 -16.24 -11.50 -49.97
CA GLU A 12 -16.22 -12.80 -49.32
C GLU A 12 -14.98 -13.61 -49.70
N ARG A 13 -14.28 -14.27 -48.76
CA ARG A 13 -13.58 -15.55 -49.01
C ARG A 13 -13.52 -16.47 -47.79
N ARG A 14 -13.90 -17.73 -48.04
CA ARG A 14 -13.78 -18.93 -47.19
C ARG A 14 -12.32 -19.26 -46.83
N GLY A 15 -12.11 -19.91 -45.68
CA GLY A 15 -10.97 -20.83 -45.49
C GLY A 15 -10.29 -20.82 -44.11
N VAL A 16 -10.78 -21.70 -43.22
CA VAL A 16 -10.04 -22.70 -42.41
C VAL A 16 -8.60 -22.41 -41.92
N GLN A 17 -8.47 -22.52 -40.58
CA GLN A 17 -7.35 -23.01 -39.73
C GLN A 17 -6.25 -22.10 -39.16
N ASP A 18 -5.92 -22.51 -37.92
CA ASP A 18 -4.79 -22.18 -37.02
C ASP A 18 -4.83 -20.82 -36.31
N GLY A 19 -4.64 -20.71 -34.99
CA GLY A 19 -4.28 -21.66 -33.95
C GLY A 19 -3.74 -20.85 -32.76
N GLY A 20 -4.03 -21.29 -31.53
CA GLY A 20 -3.28 -20.87 -30.34
C GLY A 20 -4.01 -20.02 -29.30
N ALA A 21 -4.41 -20.70 -28.23
CA ALA A 21 -4.17 -20.39 -26.81
C ALA A 21 -5.44 -20.31 -25.92
N PRO A 22 -5.54 -21.16 -24.88
CA PRO A 22 -6.68 -21.21 -23.97
C PRO A 22 -6.48 -20.21 -22.82
N ALA A 23 -7.50 -19.39 -22.54
CA ALA A 23 -7.53 -18.62 -21.30
C ALA A 23 -8.96 -18.52 -20.74
N SER A 24 -9.07 -18.91 -19.48
CA SER A 24 -10.18 -18.71 -18.56
C SER A 24 -11.43 -19.58 -18.75
N VAL A 25 -11.32 -20.82 -18.26
CA VAL A 25 -12.43 -21.46 -17.56
C VAL A 25 -11.98 -21.63 -16.12
N LEU A 26 -11.91 -20.52 -15.38
CA LEU A 26 -12.06 -20.60 -13.92
C LEU A 26 -13.55 -20.78 -13.69
N GLY A 27 -13.97 -22.03 -13.55
CA GLY A 27 -15.35 -22.38 -13.25
C GLY A 27 -15.76 -21.73 -11.94
N ALA A 28 -16.60 -20.70 -12.03
CA ALA A 28 -17.46 -20.34 -10.92
C ALA A 28 -18.35 -21.57 -10.65
N ALA A 29 -18.15 -22.22 -9.51
CA ALA A 29 -18.96 -23.33 -9.09
C ALA A 29 -20.43 -22.87 -9.01
N SER A 30 -21.36 -23.69 -9.52
CA SER A 30 -22.79 -23.39 -9.47
C SER A 30 -23.27 -23.33 -8.01
N PRO A 31 -24.33 -22.58 -7.66
CA PRO A 31 -24.87 -22.53 -6.30
C PRO A 31 -25.17 -23.91 -5.68
N SER A 32 -25.48 -24.90 -6.52
CA SER A 32 -25.67 -26.30 -6.12
C SER A 32 -24.38 -27.01 -5.70
N GLN A 33 -23.24 -26.67 -6.30
CA GLN A 33 -21.92 -27.22 -5.97
C GLN A 33 -21.39 -26.64 -4.64
N ASP A 34 -21.63 -25.35 -4.38
CA ASP A 34 -21.25 -24.72 -3.11
C ASP A 34 -22.01 -25.30 -1.93
N VAL A 35 -23.32 -25.51 -2.09
CA VAL A 35 -24.17 -26.17 -1.07
C VAL A 35 -23.69 -27.61 -0.82
N LEU A 36 -23.39 -28.36 -1.88
CA LEU A 36 -22.87 -29.72 -1.76
C LEU A 36 -21.51 -29.75 -1.06
N PHE A 37 -20.61 -28.81 -1.38
CA PHE A 37 -19.31 -28.71 -0.73
C PHE A 37 -19.44 -28.37 0.75
N ALA A 38 -20.30 -27.41 1.10
CA ALA A 38 -20.55 -27.04 2.49
C ALA A 38 -21.09 -28.22 3.30
N TYR A 39 -21.99 -29.02 2.71
CA TYR A 39 -22.47 -30.26 3.33
C TYR A 39 -21.33 -31.27 3.52
N LEU A 40 -20.52 -31.54 2.49
CA LEU A 40 -19.37 -32.44 2.60
C LEU A 40 -18.38 -31.97 3.67
N ALA A 41 -18.05 -30.68 3.70
CA ALA A 41 -17.15 -30.08 4.68
C ALA A 41 -17.68 -30.24 6.11
N GLN A 42 -19.00 -30.08 6.29
CA GLN A 42 -19.68 -30.31 7.55
C GLN A 42 -19.58 -31.77 8.02
N GLU A 43 -19.84 -32.73 7.14
CA GLU A 43 -19.73 -34.16 7.46
C GLU A 43 -18.28 -34.56 7.76
N VAL A 44 -17.31 -34.10 6.95
CA VAL A 44 -15.88 -34.37 7.15
C VAL A 44 -15.41 -33.82 8.50
N LEU A 45 -15.80 -32.59 8.86
CA LEU A 45 -15.47 -31.99 10.14
C LEU A 45 -16.14 -32.75 11.30
N ALA A 46 -17.44 -33.05 11.19
CA ALA A 46 -18.20 -33.76 12.22
C ALA A 46 -17.68 -35.19 12.48
N ALA A 47 -17.07 -35.83 11.47
CA ALA A 47 -16.45 -37.15 11.61
C ALA A 47 -15.07 -37.11 12.31
N GLN A 48 -14.50 -35.94 12.57
CA GLN A 48 -13.21 -35.84 13.27
C GLN A 48 -13.36 -35.88 14.79
N PRO A 49 -12.35 -36.39 15.52
CA PRO A 49 -12.28 -36.21 16.98
C PRO A 49 -12.33 -34.73 17.39
N ASP A 50 -12.89 -34.43 18.56
CA ASP A 50 -13.09 -33.06 19.05
C ASP A 50 -11.81 -32.21 19.05
N GLU A 51 -10.68 -32.82 19.40
CA GLU A 51 -9.36 -32.17 19.39
C GLU A 51 -8.95 -31.70 17.99
N ILE A 52 -9.26 -32.50 16.97
CA ILE A 52 -8.96 -32.18 15.57
C ILE A 52 -9.93 -31.11 15.06
N GLN A 53 -11.22 -31.21 15.40
CA GLN A 53 -12.20 -30.17 15.07
C GLN A 53 -11.78 -28.81 15.66
N SER A 54 -11.41 -28.81 16.94
CA SER A 54 -10.92 -27.61 17.63
C SER A 54 -9.68 -27.05 16.95
N PHE A 55 -8.69 -27.89 16.63
CA PHE A 55 -7.48 -27.44 15.93
C PHE A 55 -7.81 -26.81 14.58
N LEU A 56 -8.59 -27.49 13.72
CA LEU A 56 -8.98 -26.99 12.40
C LEU A 56 -9.70 -25.63 12.46
N LEU A 57 -10.66 -25.49 13.38
CA LEU A 57 -11.41 -24.25 13.56
C LEU A 57 -10.50 -23.12 14.06
N ARG A 58 -9.63 -23.38 15.03
CA ARG A 58 -8.74 -22.36 15.63
C ARG A 58 -7.65 -21.91 14.67
N THR A 59 -7.05 -22.83 13.89
CA THR A 59 -6.04 -22.46 12.88
C THR A 59 -6.64 -21.83 11.63
N SER A 60 -7.97 -21.88 11.43
CA SER A 60 -8.62 -21.27 10.27
C SER A 60 -8.49 -19.74 10.22
N VAL A 61 -8.11 -19.07 11.31
CA VAL A 61 -7.77 -17.63 11.28
C VAL A 61 -6.54 -17.34 10.43
N LEU A 62 -5.67 -18.34 10.17
CA LEU A 62 -4.42 -18.18 9.44
C LEU A 62 -4.61 -18.51 7.95
N ALA A 63 -4.02 -17.69 7.07
CA ALA A 63 -3.98 -17.99 5.64
C ALA A 63 -2.96 -19.09 5.30
N GLU A 64 -1.87 -19.16 6.08
CA GLU A 64 -0.82 -20.17 5.96
C GLU A 64 -0.55 -20.82 7.31
N LEU A 65 -0.46 -22.15 7.29
CA LEU A 65 -0.24 -22.98 8.45
C LEU A 65 1.24 -23.36 8.52
N ALA A 66 2.01 -22.51 9.18
CA ALA A 66 3.38 -22.82 9.62
C ALA A 66 3.36 -23.25 11.09
N PRO A 67 4.06 -24.32 11.50
CA PRO A 67 4.03 -24.85 12.85
C PRO A 67 4.28 -23.80 13.94
N ALA A 68 5.33 -22.98 13.78
CA ALA A 68 5.68 -21.94 14.73
C ALA A 68 4.57 -20.87 14.87
N THR A 69 3.94 -20.48 13.75
CA THR A 69 2.81 -19.55 13.76
C THR A 69 1.60 -20.16 14.46
N CYS A 70 1.26 -21.42 14.16
CA CYS A 70 0.17 -22.13 14.80
C CYS A 70 0.39 -22.21 16.31
N ASP A 71 1.58 -22.64 16.76
CA ASP A 71 1.91 -22.75 18.19
C ASP A 71 1.79 -21.39 18.90
N ARG A 72 2.34 -20.33 18.30
CA ARG A 72 2.30 -18.97 18.86
C ARG A 72 0.88 -18.40 18.94
N VAL A 73 0.06 -18.59 17.91
CA VAL A 73 -1.29 -18.03 17.83
C VAL A 73 -2.30 -18.84 18.65
N LEU A 74 -2.19 -20.17 18.68
CA LEU A 74 -3.09 -21.01 19.46
C LEU A 74 -2.64 -21.15 20.93
N GLY A 75 -1.35 -20.94 21.24
CA GLY A 75 -0.79 -21.13 22.58
C GLY A 75 -0.69 -22.61 22.93
N VAL A 76 -0.35 -23.41 21.93
CA VAL A 76 -0.20 -24.86 22.02
C VAL A 76 1.19 -25.24 21.52
N GLY A 77 1.59 -26.49 21.73
CA GLY A 77 2.78 -27.08 21.11
C GLY A 77 2.41 -28.16 20.09
N GLU A 78 3.44 -28.69 19.45
CA GLU A 78 3.37 -29.86 18.56
C GLU A 78 2.52 -29.65 17.29
N SER A 79 2.31 -28.38 16.87
CA SER A 79 1.57 -28.11 15.62
C SER A 79 2.21 -28.77 14.40
N ALA A 80 3.52 -29.00 14.39
CA ALA A 80 4.20 -29.71 13.31
C ALA A 80 3.66 -31.14 13.12
N GLU A 81 3.54 -31.92 14.20
CA GLU A 81 3.04 -33.30 14.13
C GLU A 81 1.56 -33.35 13.78
N ARG A 82 0.78 -32.43 14.36
CA ARG A 82 -0.65 -32.28 14.05
C ARG A 82 -0.86 -31.97 12.57
N LEU A 83 -0.18 -30.95 12.03
CA LEU A 83 -0.30 -30.57 10.62
C LEU A 83 0.10 -31.71 9.67
N ARG A 84 1.21 -32.41 9.95
CA ARG A 84 1.60 -33.62 9.18
C ARG A 84 0.56 -34.73 9.27
N GLY A 85 -0.08 -34.90 10.42
CA GLY A 85 -1.19 -35.84 10.63
C GLY A 85 -2.40 -35.48 9.77
N LEU A 86 -2.83 -34.21 9.79
CA LEU A 86 -3.96 -33.70 9.02
C LEU A 86 -3.71 -33.82 7.50
N TYR A 87 -2.51 -33.46 7.07
CA TYR A 87 -2.10 -33.57 5.68
C TYR A 87 -2.11 -35.02 5.18
N ARG A 88 -1.55 -35.96 5.95
CA ARG A 88 -1.57 -37.40 5.61
C ARG A 88 -2.99 -37.99 5.57
N ARG A 89 -3.93 -37.44 6.34
CA ARG A 89 -5.35 -37.83 6.33
C ARG A 89 -6.15 -37.19 5.20
N GLY A 90 -5.54 -36.31 4.40
CA GLY A 90 -6.21 -35.66 3.27
C GLY A 90 -7.31 -34.68 3.68
N LEU A 91 -7.20 -34.04 4.86
CA LEU A 91 -8.20 -33.11 5.39
C LEU A 91 -8.17 -31.73 4.70
N PHE A 92 -8.18 -31.73 3.37
CA PHE A 92 -8.18 -30.54 2.53
C PHE A 92 -7.01 -29.57 2.83
N LEU A 93 -5.85 -30.11 3.20
CA LEU A 93 -4.59 -29.36 3.27
C LEU A 93 -3.78 -29.59 1.99
N THR A 94 -3.20 -28.52 1.47
CA THR A 94 -2.20 -28.55 0.40
C THR A 94 -0.86 -28.12 0.97
N ALA A 95 0.20 -28.88 0.70
CA ALA A 95 1.56 -28.49 1.07
C ALA A 95 2.07 -27.38 0.13
N ILE A 96 2.63 -26.32 0.71
CA ILE A 96 3.23 -25.18 -0.02
C ILE A 96 4.74 -25.03 0.26
N GLY A 97 5.27 -25.83 1.20
CA GLY A 97 6.68 -25.84 1.58
C GLY A 97 7.00 -27.01 2.52
N ALA A 98 8.23 -27.03 3.03
CA ALA A 98 8.63 -28.00 4.06
C ALA A 98 7.88 -27.69 5.36
N ASP A 99 6.90 -28.54 5.71
CA ASP A 99 5.99 -28.37 6.86
C ASP A 99 5.13 -27.10 6.84
N GLN A 100 4.84 -26.56 5.65
CA GLN A 100 3.98 -25.39 5.50
C GLN A 100 2.77 -25.75 4.63
N TYR A 101 1.57 -25.43 5.11
CA TYR A 101 0.33 -25.87 4.49
C TYR A 101 -0.65 -24.71 4.28
N ARG A 102 -1.59 -24.89 3.35
CA ARG A 102 -2.80 -24.07 3.25
C ARG A 102 -4.02 -24.97 3.22
N TYR A 103 -5.13 -24.47 3.76
CA TYR A 103 -6.42 -25.09 3.52
C TYR A 103 -6.82 -24.92 2.06
N HIS A 104 -7.56 -25.89 1.54
CA HIS A 104 -8.32 -25.69 0.31
C HIS A 104 -9.27 -24.49 0.48
N PRO A 105 -9.38 -23.55 -0.48
CA PRO A 105 -10.09 -22.29 -0.28
C PRO A 105 -11.53 -22.43 0.21
N LEU A 106 -12.31 -23.35 -0.36
CA LEU A 106 -13.69 -23.59 0.07
C LEU A 106 -13.78 -24.17 1.49
N PHE A 107 -12.83 -25.03 1.86
CA PHE A 107 -12.79 -25.60 3.22
C PHE A 107 -12.34 -24.54 4.23
N HIS A 108 -11.39 -23.68 3.85
CA HIS A 108 -10.96 -22.56 4.65
C HIS A 108 -12.11 -21.61 4.96
N ALA A 109 -12.85 -21.18 3.94
CA ALA A 109 -14.01 -20.30 4.09
C ALA A 109 -15.09 -20.92 5.00
N PHE A 110 -15.37 -22.22 4.82
CA PHE A 110 -16.28 -22.97 5.69
C PHE A 110 -15.80 -22.98 7.15
N LEU A 111 -14.52 -23.30 7.40
CA LEU A 111 -13.94 -23.31 8.75
C LEU A 111 -13.96 -21.91 9.39
N GLN A 112 -13.70 -20.86 8.62
CA GLN A 112 -13.74 -19.48 9.11
C GLN A 112 -15.16 -19.05 9.49
N GLN A 113 -16.15 -19.38 8.66
CA GLN A 113 -17.55 -19.09 8.96
C GLN A 113 -17.99 -19.81 10.24
N ARG A 114 -17.66 -21.09 10.36
CA ARG A 114 -18.01 -21.90 11.54
C ARG A 114 -17.26 -21.44 12.77
N GLY A 115 -15.95 -21.21 12.67
CA GLY A 115 -15.09 -20.72 13.74
C GLY A 115 -15.58 -19.38 14.29
N ARG A 116 -15.91 -18.42 13.41
CA ARG A 116 -16.49 -17.13 13.81
C ARG A 116 -17.82 -17.29 14.56
N ALA A 117 -18.62 -18.29 14.21
CA ALA A 117 -19.91 -18.54 14.85
C ALA A 117 -19.81 -19.31 16.17
N THR A 118 -18.80 -20.16 16.35
CA THR A 118 -18.74 -21.10 17.47
C THR A 118 -17.60 -20.88 18.46
N LEU A 119 -16.50 -20.24 18.05
CA LEU A 119 -15.33 -20.04 18.92
C LEU A 119 -15.47 -18.73 19.72
N PRO A 120 -15.60 -18.79 21.07
CA PRO A 120 -15.62 -17.59 21.88
C PRO A 120 -14.30 -16.80 21.79
N GLU A 121 -13.18 -17.48 21.54
CA GLU A 121 -11.84 -16.88 21.40
C GLU A 121 -11.53 -16.38 19.97
N TRP A 122 -12.49 -16.36 19.04
CA TRP A 122 -12.25 -16.00 17.63
C TRP A 122 -11.50 -14.66 17.47
N ALA A 123 -11.97 -13.62 18.16
CA ALA A 123 -11.33 -12.30 18.13
C ALA A 123 -9.93 -12.32 18.77
N GLU A 124 -9.75 -13.07 19.86
CA GLU A 124 -8.45 -13.21 20.54
C GLU A 124 -7.41 -13.89 19.63
N LEU A 125 -7.81 -14.91 18.87
CA LEU A 125 -6.93 -15.58 17.90
C LEU A 125 -6.45 -14.61 16.82
N HIS A 126 -7.33 -13.77 16.27
CA HIS A 126 -6.93 -12.71 15.34
C HIS A 126 -6.00 -11.68 15.99
N ALA A 127 -6.27 -11.26 17.23
CA ALA A 127 -5.41 -10.32 17.95
C ALA A 127 -4.01 -10.88 18.20
N ARG A 128 -3.90 -12.15 18.60
CA ARG A 128 -2.62 -12.86 18.80
C ARG A 128 -1.86 -13.03 17.49
N ALA A 129 -2.56 -13.34 16.40
CA ALA A 129 -1.96 -13.41 15.08
C ALA A 129 -1.45 -12.04 14.59
N ALA A 130 -2.24 -10.98 14.76
CA ALA A 130 -1.81 -9.62 14.44
C ALA A 130 -0.56 -9.21 15.23
N ALA A 131 -0.51 -9.53 16.53
CA ALA A 131 0.67 -9.26 17.37
C ALA A 131 1.90 -10.02 16.87
N TYR A 132 1.77 -11.33 16.60
CA TYR A 132 2.87 -12.13 16.07
C TYR A 132 3.37 -11.63 14.71
N TYR A 133 2.47 -11.35 13.77
CA TYR A 133 2.87 -10.85 12.45
C TYR A 133 3.51 -9.47 12.50
N ARG A 134 3.15 -8.64 13.49
CA ARG A 134 3.82 -7.37 13.76
C ARG A 134 5.25 -7.59 14.27
N GLU A 135 5.47 -8.57 15.16
CA GLU A 135 6.80 -8.94 15.66
C GLU A 135 7.75 -9.37 14.54
N VAL A 136 7.26 -10.13 13.55
CA VAL A 136 8.08 -10.63 12.43
C VAL A 136 8.11 -9.69 11.21
N GLY A 137 7.49 -8.51 11.31
CA GLY A 137 7.50 -7.48 10.25
C GLY A 137 6.57 -7.75 9.06
N ALA A 138 5.63 -8.69 9.17
CA ALA A 138 4.68 -9.07 8.11
C ALA A 138 3.42 -8.18 8.12
N GLY A 139 3.58 -6.90 7.72
CA GLY A 139 2.54 -5.88 7.84
C GLY A 139 1.21 -6.20 7.14
N GLU A 140 1.21 -6.87 5.99
CA GLU A 140 -0.04 -7.25 5.30
C GLU A 140 -0.87 -8.27 6.09
N SER A 141 -0.20 -9.23 6.74
CA SER A 141 -0.86 -10.17 7.62
C SER A 141 -1.45 -9.46 8.84
N VAL A 142 -0.78 -8.42 9.36
CA VAL A 142 -1.33 -7.56 10.41
C VAL A 142 -2.62 -6.88 9.94
N LEU A 143 -2.62 -6.27 8.75
CA LEU A 143 -3.82 -5.64 8.17
C LEU A 143 -4.98 -6.62 8.02
N TYR A 144 -4.70 -7.84 7.53
CA TYR A 144 -5.70 -8.89 7.42
C TYR A 144 -6.38 -9.20 8.76
N HIS A 145 -5.60 -9.42 9.82
CA HIS A 145 -6.16 -9.78 11.12
C HIS A 145 -6.90 -8.62 11.79
N LEU A 146 -6.41 -7.38 11.66
CA LEU A 146 -7.10 -6.19 12.17
C LEU A 146 -8.43 -5.97 11.46
N SER A 147 -8.45 -6.12 10.13
CA SER A 147 -9.67 -6.03 9.31
C SER A 147 -10.70 -7.11 9.70
N ALA A 148 -10.25 -8.35 9.93
CA ALA A 148 -11.13 -9.44 10.34
C ALA A 148 -11.78 -9.21 11.73
N MET A 149 -11.15 -8.43 12.60
CA MET A 149 -11.72 -7.99 13.88
C MET A 149 -12.62 -6.75 13.76
N GLY A 150 -12.65 -6.08 12.61
CA GLY A 150 -13.31 -4.80 12.43
C GLY A 150 -12.57 -3.61 13.08
N ASP A 151 -11.29 -3.79 13.44
CA ASP A 151 -10.47 -2.76 14.08
C ASP A 151 -9.97 -1.73 13.07
N SER A 152 -10.84 -0.80 12.69
CA SER A 152 -10.56 0.23 11.68
C SER A 152 -9.44 1.17 12.09
N ASP A 153 -9.35 1.52 13.37
CA ASP A 153 -8.29 2.40 13.89
C ASP A 153 -6.95 1.67 13.88
N GLY A 154 -6.93 0.38 14.25
CA GLY A 154 -5.75 -0.48 14.10
C GLY A 154 -5.28 -0.59 12.66
N VAL A 155 -6.20 -0.82 11.71
CA VAL A 155 -5.88 -0.86 10.26
C VAL A 155 -5.28 0.47 9.81
N ALA A 156 -5.86 1.60 10.21
CA ALA A 156 -5.35 2.93 9.86
C ALA A 156 -3.94 3.17 10.42
N ALA A 157 -3.68 2.78 11.67
CA ALA A 157 -2.36 2.89 12.27
C ALA A 157 -1.31 2.03 11.56
N GLU A 158 -1.65 0.79 11.19
CA GLU A 158 -0.74 -0.10 10.47
C GLU A 158 -0.48 0.39 9.04
N LEU A 159 -1.51 0.88 8.33
CA LEU A 159 -1.35 1.52 7.02
C LEU A 159 -0.45 2.74 7.10
N ALA A 160 -0.54 3.55 8.17
CA ALA A 160 0.32 4.73 8.32
C ALA A 160 1.80 4.34 8.44
N ARG A 161 2.10 3.17 9.02
CA ARG A 161 3.44 2.60 9.08
C ARG A 161 3.94 2.09 7.72
N LEU A 162 3.05 1.48 6.93
CA LEU A 162 3.37 0.86 5.64
C LEU A 162 3.34 1.83 4.45
N ALA A 163 2.61 2.93 4.56
CA ALA A 163 2.27 3.79 3.43
C ALA A 163 3.49 4.28 2.65
N GLN A 164 4.53 4.76 3.34
CA GLN A 164 5.72 5.29 2.68
C GLN A 164 6.47 4.20 1.89
N SER A 165 6.69 3.02 2.50
CA SER A 165 7.40 1.94 1.79
C SER A 165 6.60 1.44 0.60
N TRP A 166 5.27 1.34 0.72
CA TRP A 166 4.42 0.95 -0.41
C TRP A 166 4.43 1.99 -1.54
N ILE A 167 4.48 3.28 -1.23
CA ILE A 167 4.65 4.33 -2.23
C ILE A 167 6.00 4.17 -2.95
N ASP A 168 7.07 3.94 -2.20
CA ASP A 168 8.43 3.77 -2.75
C ASP A 168 8.56 2.49 -3.60
N GLU A 169 7.82 1.44 -3.24
CA GLU A 169 7.69 0.17 -3.98
C GLU A 169 6.71 0.26 -5.18
N GLY A 170 6.06 1.41 -5.40
CA GLY A 170 5.11 1.61 -6.50
C GLY A 170 3.73 0.96 -6.29
N ARG A 171 3.40 0.55 -5.06
CA ARG A 171 2.15 -0.13 -4.67
C ARG A 171 0.98 0.83 -4.41
N SER A 172 0.88 1.90 -5.20
CA SER A 172 -0.12 2.96 -5.02
C SER A 172 -1.56 2.45 -5.10
N ILE A 173 -1.84 1.47 -5.97
CA ILE A 173 -3.20 0.90 -6.13
C ILE A 173 -3.61 0.17 -4.84
N THR A 174 -2.76 -0.71 -4.33
CA THR A 174 -3.02 -1.45 -3.09
C THR A 174 -3.24 -0.52 -1.89
N LEU A 175 -2.44 0.55 -1.79
CA LEU A 175 -2.65 1.55 -0.74
C LEU A 175 -4.03 2.23 -0.86
N ILE A 176 -4.40 2.67 -2.07
CA ILE A 176 -5.70 3.31 -2.30
C ILE A 176 -6.85 2.35 -1.96
N ASP A 177 -6.78 1.09 -2.40
CA ASP A 177 -7.80 0.09 -2.14
C ASP A 177 -8.02 -0.08 -0.63
N TRP A 178 -6.94 -0.20 0.16
CA TRP A 178 -7.05 -0.27 1.62
C TRP A 178 -7.66 0.99 2.24
N LEU A 179 -7.28 2.17 1.76
CA LEU A 179 -7.80 3.44 2.25
C LEU A 179 -9.29 3.64 1.88
N ASP A 180 -9.76 3.13 0.75
CA ASP A 180 -11.17 3.18 0.34
C ASP A 180 -12.09 2.34 1.25
N HIS A 181 -11.55 1.30 1.90
CA HIS A 181 -12.31 0.46 2.82
C HIS A 181 -12.33 0.99 4.26
N LEU A 182 -11.54 2.01 4.58
CA LEU A 182 -11.56 2.62 5.90
C LEU A 182 -12.79 3.52 6.09
N PRO A 183 -13.44 3.49 7.27
CA PRO A 183 -14.44 4.48 7.62
C PRO A 183 -13.83 5.91 7.56
N PRO A 184 -14.59 6.92 7.09
CA PRO A 184 -14.09 8.30 7.03
C PRO A 184 -13.56 8.83 8.37
N ALA A 185 -14.14 8.39 9.49
CA ALA A 185 -13.69 8.76 10.84
C ALA A 185 -12.25 8.29 11.13
N ALA A 186 -11.90 7.06 10.74
CA ALA A 186 -10.56 6.51 10.91
C ALA A 186 -9.53 7.27 10.05
N LEU A 187 -9.85 7.58 8.80
CA LEU A 187 -8.98 8.40 7.94
C LEU A 187 -8.74 9.80 8.52
N VAL A 188 -9.77 10.44 9.08
CA VAL A 188 -9.65 11.78 9.69
C VAL A 188 -8.86 11.74 11.00
N ALA A 189 -8.91 10.65 11.75
CA ALA A 189 -8.07 10.44 12.93
C ALA A 189 -6.59 10.31 12.57
N HIS A 190 -6.28 9.84 11.34
CA HIS A 190 -4.94 9.62 10.83
C HIS A 190 -4.63 10.50 9.60
N PRO A 191 -4.45 11.84 9.75
CA PRO A 191 -4.25 12.76 8.61
C PRO A 191 -2.99 12.47 7.78
N GLY A 192 -2.03 11.70 8.29
CA GLY A 192 -0.91 11.17 7.51
C GLY A 192 -1.36 10.30 6.34
N LEU A 193 -2.45 9.54 6.50
CA LEU A 193 -3.01 8.71 5.43
C LEU A 193 -3.64 9.54 4.30
N LEU A 194 -4.16 10.73 4.60
CA LEU A 194 -4.66 11.65 3.56
C LEU A 194 -3.52 12.18 2.70
N VAL A 195 -2.35 12.43 3.29
CA VAL A 195 -1.13 12.78 2.54
C VAL A 195 -0.69 11.58 1.69
N ALA A 196 -0.63 10.39 2.29
CA ALA A 196 -0.24 9.18 1.57
C ALA A 196 -1.18 8.83 0.40
N ARG A 197 -2.49 9.02 0.57
CA ARG A 197 -3.47 8.94 -0.52
C ARG A 197 -3.14 9.94 -1.62
N GLY A 198 -2.91 11.20 -1.27
CA GLY A 198 -2.54 12.23 -2.24
C GLY A 198 -1.25 11.90 -3.00
N ASP A 199 -0.28 11.28 -2.34
CA ASP A 199 0.96 10.83 -2.98
C ASP A 199 0.72 9.67 -3.95
N ALA A 200 -0.06 8.66 -3.54
CA ALA A 200 -0.45 7.55 -4.39
C ALA A 200 -1.26 8.01 -5.62
N GLU A 201 -2.24 8.88 -5.43
CA GLU A 201 -3.06 9.45 -6.51
C GLU A 201 -2.22 10.28 -7.48
N ARG A 202 -1.29 11.10 -6.96
CA ARG A 202 -0.35 11.88 -7.78
C ARG A 202 0.51 10.98 -8.66
N LEU A 203 1.06 9.90 -8.10
CA LEU A 203 1.87 8.93 -8.86
C LEU A 203 1.07 8.17 -9.92
N LEU A 204 -0.24 8.00 -9.71
CA LEU A 204 -1.17 7.46 -10.70
C LEU A 204 -1.73 8.52 -11.66
N ALA A 205 -1.18 9.75 -11.65
CA ALA A 205 -1.63 10.90 -12.43
C ALA A 205 -3.11 11.32 -12.20
N ARG A 206 -3.71 10.91 -11.07
CA ARG A 206 -5.05 11.32 -10.62
C ARG A 206 -4.98 12.66 -9.89
N PHE A 207 -4.50 13.70 -10.57
CA PHE A 207 -4.10 14.97 -9.95
C PHE A 207 -5.25 15.71 -9.25
N GLU A 208 -6.46 15.63 -9.77
CA GLU A 208 -7.62 16.27 -9.13
C GLU A 208 -7.95 15.64 -7.79
N ASP A 209 -7.91 14.30 -7.71
CA ASP A 209 -8.15 13.58 -6.46
C ASP A 209 -7.01 13.80 -5.47
N ALA A 210 -5.76 13.78 -5.97
CA ALA A 210 -4.60 14.10 -5.16
C ALA A 210 -4.71 15.49 -4.49
N LEU A 211 -5.16 16.52 -5.23
CA LEU A 211 -5.40 17.84 -4.68
C LEU A 211 -6.48 17.83 -3.58
N LYS A 212 -7.58 17.09 -3.76
CA LYS A 212 -8.63 16.94 -2.74
C LYS A 212 -8.07 16.27 -1.48
N SER A 213 -7.30 15.20 -1.64
CA SER A 213 -6.68 14.45 -0.54
C SER A 213 -5.70 15.32 0.26
N TYR A 214 -4.82 16.07 -0.43
CA TYR A 214 -3.92 16.99 0.26
C TYR A 214 -4.65 18.18 0.90
N ALA A 215 -5.71 18.71 0.30
CA ALA A 215 -6.50 19.80 0.89
C ALA A 215 -7.23 19.33 2.16
N ALA A 216 -7.77 18.11 2.16
CA ALA A 216 -8.34 17.49 3.34
C ALA A 216 -7.28 17.31 4.45
N ALA A 217 -6.08 16.85 4.09
CA ALA A 217 -4.96 16.75 5.02
C ALA A 217 -4.57 18.12 5.60
N GLU A 218 -4.44 19.15 4.77
CA GLU A 218 -4.11 20.52 5.19
C GLU A 218 -5.11 21.05 6.21
N ASN A 219 -6.41 20.95 5.90
CA ASN A 219 -7.48 21.39 6.80
C ASN A 219 -7.46 20.63 8.12
N ARG A 220 -7.21 19.31 8.09
CA ARG A 220 -7.15 18.50 9.30
C ARG A 220 -5.95 18.85 10.17
N TYR A 221 -4.77 19.00 9.60
CA TYR A 221 -3.58 19.42 10.34
C TYR A 221 -3.71 20.84 10.90
N ALA A 222 -4.35 21.76 10.16
CA ALA A 222 -4.65 23.09 10.66
C ALA A 222 -5.57 23.06 11.89
N ALA A 223 -6.62 22.23 11.86
CA ALA A 223 -7.53 22.04 12.99
C ALA A 223 -6.85 21.39 14.21
N LEU A 224 -5.79 20.59 13.99
CA LEU A 224 -4.98 19.98 15.03
C LEU A 224 -3.82 20.89 15.50
N HIS A 225 -3.67 22.08 14.93
CA HIS A 225 -2.53 22.98 15.14
C HIS A 225 -1.16 22.35 14.86
N ASP A 226 -1.11 21.34 13.98
CA ASP A 226 0.13 20.71 13.52
C ASP A 226 0.68 21.43 12.28
N LEU A 227 1.58 22.38 12.54
CA LEU A 227 2.20 23.18 11.48
C LEU A 227 3.08 22.35 10.54
N ALA A 228 3.72 21.30 11.05
CA ALA A 228 4.60 20.45 10.24
C ALA A 228 3.77 19.56 9.31
N GLY A 229 2.69 18.99 9.80
CA GLY A 229 1.70 18.26 9.00
C GLY A 229 1.05 19.15 7.94
N GLN A 230 0.63 20.37 8.31
CA GLN A 230 0.06 21.32 7.37
C GLN A 230 1.06 21.71 6.26
N SER A 231 2.33 21.96 6.63
CA SER A 231 3.41 22.19 5.65
C SER A 231 3.61 20.99 4.71
N ARG A 232 3.50 19.75 5.21
CA ARG A 232 3.65 18.53 4.40
C ARG A 232 2.53 18.41 3.36
N ALA A 233 1.28 18.69 3.75
CA ALA A 233 0.14 18.70 2.84
C ALA A 233 0.28 19.76 1.73
N LEU A 234 0.70 20.99 2.08
CA LEU A 234 0.98 22.05 1.11
C LEU A 234 2.12 21.68 0.15
N LYS A 235 3.17 21.01 0.64
CA LYS A 235 4.24 20.47 -0.22
C LYS A 235 3.67 19.47 -1.23
N GLY A 236 2.76 18.59 -0.81
CA GLY A 236 2.08 17.63 -1.68
C GLY A 236 1.30 18.31 -2.80
N GLN A 237 0.50 19.33 -2.48
CA GLN A 237 -0.20 20.14 -3.49
C GLN A 237 0.79 20.80 -4.47
N ALA A 238 1.88 21.36 -3.97
CA ALA A 238 2.91 21.97 -4.81
C ALA A 238 3.63 20.96 -5.71
N GLN A 239 3.78 19.71 -5.25
CA GLN A 239 4.46 18.65 -6.01
C GLN A 239 3.73 18.34 -7.32
N ILE A 240 2.40 18.38 -7.35
CA ILE A 240 1.61 18.20 -8.58
C ILE A 240 1.97 19.23 -9.65
N TYR A 241 2.16 20.49 -9.24
CA TYR A 241 2.54 21.57 -10.15
C TYR A 241 4.01 21.49 -10.56
N LEU A 242 4.89 20.95 -9.71
CA LEU A 242 6.28 20.64 -10.07
C LEU A 242 6.33 19.52 -11.12
N ASP A 243 5.58 18.44 -10.92
CA ASP A 243 5.50 17.28 -11.82
C ASP A 243 4.94 17.69 -13.21
N THR A 244 4.04 18.67 -13.25
CA THR A 244 3.44 19.21 -14.49
C THR A 244 4.12 20.47 -15.03
N VAL A 245 5.25 20.88 -14.44
CA VAL A 245 6.06 22.06 -14.84
C VAL A 245 5.24 23.36 -14.91
N ARG A 246 4.38 23.59 -13.91
CA ARG A 246 3.55 24.80 -13.75
C ARG A 246 4.03 25.62 -12.53
N PRO A 247 5.04 26.49 -12.67
CA PRO A 247 5.72 27.06 -11.51
C PRO A 247 4.94 28.13 -10.74
N ALA A 248 4.00 28.82 -11.38
CA ALA A 248 3.26 29.91 -10.74
C ALA A 248 2.39 29.44 -9.56
N PRO A 249 1.51 28.43 -9.70
CA PRO A 249 0.73 27.90 -8.57
C PRO A 249 1.59 27.32 -7.44
N ALA A 250 2.67 26.60 -7.78
CA ALA A 250 3.58 25.99 -6.79
C ALA A 250 4.26 27.04 -5.88
N THR A 251 4.50 28.25 -6.39
CA THR A 251 5.25 29.29 -5.67
C THR A 251 4.55 29.69 -4.37
N GLU A 252 3.24 29.92 -4.42
CA GLU A 252 2.50 30.36 -3.23
C GLU A 252 2.37 29.22 -2.20
N LEU A 253 2.10 28.00 -2.67
CA LEU A 253 2.00 26.81 -1.82
C LEU A 253 3.29 26.53 -1.07
N LEU A 254 4.44 26.55 -1.75
CA LEU A 254 5.74 26.30 -1.13
C LEU A 254 6.15 27.43 -0.18
N ARG A 255 5.79 28.68 -0.49
CA ARG A 255 6.02 29.82 0.42
C ARG A 255 5.22 29.68 1.70
N ARG A 256 3.95 29.29 1.61
CA ARG A 256 3.10 29.02 2.78
C ARG A 256 3.65 27.85 3.59
N ALA A 257 4.02 26.74 2.93
CA ALA A 257 4.64 25.58 3.58
C ALA A 257 5.89 25.98 4.38
N TYR A 258 6.82 26.71 3.78
CA TYR A 258 8.06 27.13 4.45
C TYR A 258 7.81 28.04 5.67
N LYS A 259 6.80 28.92 5.60
CA LYS A 259 6.47 29.85 6.69
C LYS A 259 5.87 29.15 7.91
N LEU A 260 5.21 28.01 7.73
CA LEU A 260 4.63 27.24 8.84
C LEU A 260 5.69 26.54 9.69
N LEU A 261 6.85 26.23 9.10
CA LEU A 261 7.89 25.46 9.78
C LEU A 261 8.74 26.35 10.69
N PRO A 262 8.84 26.08 12.01
CA PRO A 262 9.74 26.80 12.91
C PRO A 262 11.22 26.49 12.62
N PRO A 263 12.17 27.35 13.05
CA PRO A 263 13.59 27.23 12.69
C PRO A 263 14.28 25.92 13.11
N ASP A 264 13.80 25.29 14.19
CA ASP A 264 14.26 24.00 14.74
C ASP A 264 13.87 22.80 13.87
N GLN A 265 12.86 22.94 13.00
CA GLN A 265 12.46 21.92 12.02
C GLN A 265 13.36 21.92 10.78
N LEU A 266 14.68 21.81 11.00
CA LEU A 266 15.70 22.03 9.98
C LEU A 266 15.54 21.12 8.76
N GLY A 267 15.32 19.81 8.96
CA GLY A 267 15.14 18.85 7.86
C GLY A 267 13.93 19.18 6.99
N ALA A 268 12.79 19.50 7.60
CA ALA A 268 11.58 19.88 6.87
C ALA A 268 11.79 21.20 6.09
N ARG A 269 12.44 22.19 6.70
CA ARG A 269 12.76 23.47 6.04
C ARG A 269 13.66 23.28 4.83
N VAL A 270 14.69 22.45 4.95
CA VAL A 270 15.59 22.08 3.84
C VAL A 270 14.81 21.40 2.72
N ALA A 271 13.93 20.45 3.04
CA ALA A 271 13.10 19.77 2.05
C ALA A 271 12.20 20.75 1.27
N ILE A 272 11.57 21.72 1.93
CA ILE A 272 10.76 22.75 1.25
C ILE A 272 11.65 23.68 0.41
N LEU A 273 12.81 24.12 0.92
CA LEU A 273 13.74 24.98 0.17
C LEU A 273 14.19 24.35 -1.14
N ARG A 274 14.45 23.03 -1.14
CA ARG A 274 14.77 22.30 -2.37
C ARG A 274 13.64 22.33 -3.39
N ARG A 275 12.40 22.17 -2.95
CA ARG A 275 11.22 22.30 -3.84
C ARG A 275 11.04 23.72 -4.34
N ILE A 276 11.32 24.75 -3.54
CA ILE A 276 11.33 26.15 -4.01
C ILE A 276 12.44 26.34 -5.06
N ALA A 277 13.64 25.81 -4.82
CA ALA A 277 14.77 25.89 -5.75
C ALA A 277 14.44 25.22 -7.09
N GLU A 278 13.89 24.01 -7.04
CA GLU A 278 13.42 23.27 -8.22
C GLU A 278 12.33 24.04 -8.96
N ASN A 279 11.37 24.62 -8.25
CA ASN A 279 10.32 25.44 -8.86
C ASN A 279 10.88 26.67 -9.58
N ARG A 280 11.87 27.34 -8.98
CA ARG A 280 12.58 28.47 -9.60
C ARG A 280 13.35 28.02 -10.84
N LEU A 281 13.97 26.85 -10.77
CA LEU A 281 14.67 26.27 -11.90
C LEU A 281 13.70 26.04 -13.06
N ASN A 282 12.56 25.38 -12.80
CA ASN A 282 11.48 25.12 -13.77
C ASN A 282 10.88 26.41 -14.34
N GLY A 283 10.79 27.47 -13.55
CA GLY A 283 10.40 28.80 -14.01
C GLY A 283 11.48 29.59 -14.75
N GLY A 284 12.59 28.98 -15.17
CA GLY A 284 13.64 29.65 -15.95
C GLY A 284 14.53 30.60 -15.13
N ASN A 285 14.58 30.44 -13.80
CA ASN A 285 15.37 31.30 -12.90
C ASN A 285 16.53 30.52 -12.24
N PRO A 286 17.49 29.98 -13.00
CA PRO A 286 18.52 29.08 -12.48
C PRO A 286 19.45 29.74 -11.46
N GLY A 287 19.74 31.04 -11.59
CA GLY A 287 20.54 31.77 -10.61
C GLY A 287 19.86 31.90 -9.24
N GLN A 288 18.53 32.01 -9.20
CA GLN A 288 17.78 31.98 -7.94
C GLN A 288 17.75 30.56 -7.36
N ALA A 289 17.57 29.55 -8.21
CA ALA A 289 17.60 28.15 -7.80
C ALA A 289 18.93 27.77 -7.15
N LEU A 290 20.07 28.14 -7.75
CA LEU A 290 21.40 27.84 -7.22
C LEU A 290 21.63 28.46 -5.83
N ARG A 291 21.18 29.70 -5.61
CA ARG A 291 21.26 30.34 -4.28
C ARG A 291 20.45 29.59 -3.22
N LEU A 292 19.27 29.09 -3.60
CA LEU A 292 18.41 28.33 -2.69
C LEU A 292 18.98 26.93 -2.40
N TYR A 293 19.53 26.25 -3.40
CA TYR A 293 20.24 24.97 -3.18
C TYR A 293 21.43 25.14 -2.24
N ARG A 294 22.29 26.14 -2.46
CA ARG A 294 23.41 26.45 -1.55
C ARG A 294 22.97 26.86 -0.15
N LEU A 295 21.81 27.51 -0.01
CA LEU A 295 21.24 27.77 1.30
C LEU A 295 20.82 26.46 1.99
N ALA A 296 20.14 25.57 1.27
CA ALA A 296 19.74 24.27 1.78
C ALA A 296 20.96 23.43 2.20
N GLU A 297 22.04 23.42 1.41
CA GLU A 297 23.32 22.75 1.73
C GLU A 297 23.97 23.30 2.99
N ARG A 298 24.04 24.63 3.14
CA ARG A 298 24.58 25.24 4.36
C ARG A 298 23.76 24.93 5.60
N MET A 299 22.45 24.72 5.43
CA MET A 299 21.57 24.36 6.54
C MET A 299 21.71 22.88 6.92
N SER A 300 21.76 21.96 5.96
CA SER A 300 21.83 20.52 6.25
C SER A 300 23.25 19.99 6.48
N GLY A 301 24.28 20.68 5.96
CA GLY A 301 25.64 20.16 5.91
C GLY A 301 25.88 19.10 4.83
N GLU A 302 24.87 18.81 4.00
CA GLU A 302 24.91 17.78 2.97
C GLU A 302 24.63 18.37 1.59
N PRO A 303 25.20 17.82 0.49
CA PRO A 303 24.89 18.25 -0.88
C PRO A 303 23.39 18.19 -1.19
N GLN A 304 22.82 19.28 -1.70
CA GLN A 304 21.39 19.40 -2.07
C GLN A 304 21.19 19.90 -3.50
N THR A 305 22.26 20.33 -4.17
CA THR A 305 22.21 20.94 -5.51
C THR A 305 21.76 19.94 -6.58
N ASP A 306 20.83 20.38 -7.42
CA ASP A 306 20.44 19.66 -8.63
C ASP A 306 21.40 19.99 -9.78
N PRO A 307 22.07 19.03 -10.42
CA PRO A 307 23.05 19.28 -11.48
C PRO A 307 22.46 20.04 -12.68
N ARG A 308 21.13 19.95 -12.92
CA ARG A 308 20.44 20.70 -13.98
C ARG A 308 20.61 22.21 -13.83
N VAL A 309 20.91 22.71 -12.62
CA VAL A 309 21.14 24.15 -12.39
C VAL A 309 22.40 24.64 -13.10
N PHE A 310 23.48 23.87 -13.08
CA PHE A 310 24.74 24.23 -13.74
C PHE A 310 24.60 24.19 -15.24
N LEU A 311 23.91 23.18 -15.77
CA LEU A 311 23.58 23.08 -17.19
C LEU A 311 22.78 24.28 -17.67
N ARG A 312 21.75 24.71 -16.93
CA ARG A 312 20.94 25.90 -17.26
C ARG A 312 21.68 27.23 -17.11
N LEU A 313 22.81 27.25 -16.39
CA LEU A 313 23.70 28.41 -16.28
C LEU A 313 24.84 28.40 -17.31
N GLY A 314 24.96 27.35 -18.14
CA GLY A 314 26.10 27.18 -19.04
C GLY A 314 27.41 26.80 -18.35
N GLN A 315 27.35 26.39 -17.08
CA GLN A 315 28.50 26.00 -16.24
C GLN A 315 28.84 24.52 -16.45
N LEU A 316 29.31 24.16 -17.64
CA LEU A 316 29.48 22.76 -18.05
C LEU A 316 30.58 22.03 -17.26
N ASN A 317 31.66 22.73 -16.89
CA ASN A 317 32.74 22.14 -16.11
C ASN A 317 32.26 21.79 -14.70
N GLU A 318 31.55 22.71 -14.05
CA GLU A 318 30.98 22.49 -12.72
C GLU A 318 29.92 21.39 -12.74
N ALA A 319 29.10 21.31 -13.80
CA ALA A 319 28.15 20.22 -13.98
C ALA A 319 28.85 18.86 -14.08
N ARG A 320 29.93 18.76 -14.87
CA ARG A 320 30.72 17.54 -15.02
C ARG A 320 31.34 17.12 -13.68
N GLU A 321 32.07 18.02 -13.03
CA GLU A 321 32.73 17.74 -11.74
C GLU A 321 31.73 17.36 -10.63
N PHE A 322 30.53 17.91 -10.67
CA PHE A 322 29.47 17.55 -9.72
C PHE A 322 28.97 16.12 -9.97
N LEU A 323 28.66 15.78 -11.22
CA LEU A 323 28.18 14.44 -11.59
C LEU A 323 29.25 13.36 -11.37
N GLU A 324 30.52 13.63 -11.70
CA GLU A 324 31.64 12.72 -11.45
C GLU A 324 31.81 12.40 -9.96
N ARG A 325 31.60 13.39 -9.08
CA ARG A 325 31.62 13.18 -7.61
C ARG A 325 30.46 12.36 -7.07
N GLN A 326 29.35 12.25 -7.80
CA GLN A 326 28.21 11.42 -7.39
C GLN A 326 28.32 9.96 -7.83
N LEU A 327 29.24 9.66 -8.76
CA LEU A 327 29.48 8.31 -9.29
C LEU A 327 30.55 7.54 -8.51
N ASN A 328 31.39 8.24 -7.73
CA ASN A 328 32.46 7.69 -6.90
C ASN A 328 32.05 7.65 -5.43
#